data_AF-A0A371EPW0-F1
#
_entry.id   AF-A0A371EPW0-F1
#
_cell.length_a   1.000
_cell.length_b   1.000
_cell.length_c   1.000
_cell.angle_alpha   90.00
_cell.angle_beta   90.00
_cell.angle_gamma   90.00
#
_symmetry.space_group_name_H-M   'P 1'
#
loop_
_entity.id
_entity.type
_entity.pdbx_description
1 polymer ?
#
loop_
_entity_poly.entity_id
_entity_poly.type
_entity_poly.pdbx_seq_one_letter_code
_entity_poly.pdbx_strand_id
1 'polypeptide(L)' 'MIYAAIVKMIGPFVINMLAGFLVKNVQQGASTTCYLALHPQVSGISGKYFVDNNLSETYSHGRDMDLAKKLWDFSMNLTE' A
#
# COMPACT_ATOMS: atom_id res chain seq x y z
N MET A 1 35.63 -6.55 -22.14
CA MET A 1 34.44 -6.55 -23.03
C MET A 1 33.46 -7.68 -22.72
N ILE A 2 33.93 -8.92 -22.51
CA ILE A 2 33.07 -10.09 -22.21
C ILE A 2 32.28 -9.93 -20.89
N TYR A 3 32.93 -9.49 -19.80
CA TYR A 3 32.26 -9.29 -18.50
C TYR A 3 31.07 -8.32 -18.59
N ALA A 4 31.25 -7.17 -19.25
CA ALA A 4 30.18 -6.19 -19.44
C ALA A 4 29.03 -6.73 -20.32
N ALA A 5 29.31 -7.60 -21.28
CA ALA A 5 28.30 -8.25 -22.11
C ALA A 5 27.49 -9.30 -21.33
N ILE A 6 28.15 -10.08 -20.46
CA ILE A 6 27.49 -11.06 -19.57
C ILE A 6 26.56 -10.35 -18.60
N VAL A 7 27.02 -9.27 -17.96
CA VAL A 7 26.19 -8.49 -17.02
C VAL A 7 24.98 -7.86 -17.72
N LYS A 8 25.13 -7.37 -18.96
CA LYS A 8 24.01 -6.85 -19.76
C LYS A 8 22.99 -7.91 -20.16
N MET A 9 23.43 -9.15 -20.37
CA MET A 9 22.55 -10.25 -20.78
C MET A 9 21.81 -10.88 -19.59
N ILE A 10 22.50 -11.10 -18.46
CA ILE A 10 21.95 -11.80 -17.29
C ILE A 10 21.28 -10.83 -16.30
N GLY A 11 21.73 -9.58 -16.24
CA GLY A 11 21.22 -8.56 -15.30
C GLY A 11 19.69 -8.40 -15.30
N PRO A 12 19.04 -8.20 -16.47
CA PRO A 12 17.59 -8.05 -16.54
C PRO A 12 16.84 -9.30 -16.04
N PHE A 13 17.36 -10.49 -16.32
CA PHE A 13 16.76 -11.75 -15.89
C PHE A 13 16.79 -11.90 -14.36
N VAL A 14 17.95 -11.59 -13.75
CA VAL A 14 18.11 -11.63 -12.28
C VAL A 14 17.23 -10.58 -11.60
N ILE A 15 17.17 -9.36 -12.13
CA ILE A 15 16.31 -8.28 -11.59
C ILE A 15 14.84 -8.70 -11.66
N ASN A 16 14.38 -9.26 -12.78
CA ASN A 16 12.99 -9.65 -12.95
C ASN A 16 12.61 -10.83 -12.04
N MET A 17 13.53 -11.78 -11.86
CA MET A 17 13.35 -12.89 -10.92
C MET A 17 13.23 -12.38 -9.47
N LEU A 18 14.15 -11.51 -9.03
CA LEU A 18 14.14 -10.95 -7.67
C LEU A 18 12.92 -10.05 -7.42
N ALA A 19 12.52 -9.25 -8.40
CA ALA A 19 11.33 -8.40 -8.30
C ALA A 19 10.04 -9.23 -8.11
N GLY A 20 9.90 -10.36 -8.83
CA GLY A 20 8.74 -11.24 -8.69
C GLY A 20 8.58 -11.88 -7.30
N PHE A 21 9.68 -12.06 -6.56
CA PHE A 21 9.63 -12.57 -5.18
C PHE A 21 9.38 -11.48 -4.12
N LEU A 22 9.73 -10.22 -4.41
CA LEU A 22 9.67 -9.12 -3.45
C LEU A 22 8.38 -8.29 -3.54
N VAL A 23 7.72 -8.28 -4.70
CA VAL A 23 6.56 -7.42 -4.96
C VAL A 23 5.26 -8.21 -4.84
N LYS A 24 4.25 -7.62 -4.18
CA LYS A 24 2.90 -8.19 -4.12
C LYS A 24 2.31 -8.32 -5.53
N ASN A 25 1.62 -9.42 -5.80
CA ASN A 25 0.82 -9.53 -7.03
C ASN A 25 -0.47 -8.69 -6.93
N VAL A 26 -1.19 -8.57 -8.05
CA VAL A 26 -2.40 -7.75 -8.15
C VAL A 26 -3.46 -8.18 -7.13
N GLN A 27 -3.68 -9.48 -6.96
CA GLN A 27 -4.68 -10.03 -6.05
C GLN A 27 -4.33 -9.76 -4.59
N GLN A 28 -3.07 -9.90 -4.22
CA GLN A 28 -2.56 -9.58 -2.88
C GLN A 28 -2.68 -8.08 -2.58
N GLY A 29 -2.37 -7.23 -3.56
CA GLY A 29 -2.51 -5.77 -3.43
C GLY A 29 -3.97 -5.31 -3.28
N ALA A 30 -4.90 -5.94 -4.02
CA ALA A 30 -6.32 -5.62 -3.95
C ALA A 30 -7.04 -6.24 -2.74
N SER A 31 -6.43 -7.22 -2.08
CA SER A 31 -7.10 -8.07 -1.08
C SER A 31 -7.82 -7.28 0.01
N THR A 32 -7.13 -6.31 0.65
CA THR A 32 -7.71 -5.53 1.75
C THR A 32 -8.83 -4.61 1.31
N THR A 33 -8.72 -3.99 0.14
CA THR A 33 -9.80 -3.17 -0.41
C THR A 33 -11.04 -4.01 -0.70
N CYS A 34 -10.87 -5.17 -1.36
CA CYS A 34 -11.98 -6.07 -1.65
C CYS A 34 -12.61 -6.66 -0.38
N TYR A 35 -11.79 -7.01 0.63
CA TYR A 35 -12.26 -7.49 1.93
C TYR A 35 -13.14 -6.42 2.61
N LEU A 36 -12.67 -5.17 2.66
CA LEU A 36 -13.41 -4.08 3.31
C LEU A 36 -14.69 -3.70 2.57
N ALA A 37 -14.70 -3.78 1.24
CA ALA A 37 -15.87 -3.41 0.44
C ALA A 37 -16.98 -4.47 0.46
N LEU A 38 -16.63 -5.75 0.61
CA LEU A 38 -17.55 -6.86 0.30
C LEU A 38 -17.79 -7.84 1.45
N HIS A 39 -16.87 -7.93 2.42
CA HIS A 39 -16.91 -9.04 3.38
C HIS A 39 -17.88 -8.76 4.55
N PRO A 40 -18.85 -9.64 4.84
CA PRO A 40 -19.88 -9.39 5.85
C PRO A 40 -19.32 -9.24 7.28
N GLN A 41 -18.16 -9.83 7.57
CA GLN A 41 -17.53 -9.72 8.90
C GLN A 41 -17.11 -8.31 9.28
N VAL A 42 -16.89 -7.43 8.31
CA VAL A 42 -16.54 -6.02 8.58
C VAL A 42 -17.72 -5.07 8.38
N SER A 43 -18.91 -5.60 8.10
CA SER A 43 -20.11 -4.81 7.96
C SER A 43 -20.38 -4.02 9.25
N GLY A 44 -20.54 -2.70 9.11
CA GLY A 44 -20.77 -1.79 10.24
C GLY A 44 -19.53 -1.35 11.02
N ILE A 45 -18.33 -1.85 10.69
CA ILE A 45 -17.09 -1.38 11.30
C ILE A 45 -16.62 -0.11 10.58
N SER A 46 -16.45 0.99 11.32
CA SER A 46 -15.96 2.27 10.79
C SER A 46 -14.82 2.85 11.64
N GLY A 47 -14.02 3.75 11.04
CA GLY A 47 -12.93 4.44 11.74
C GLY A 47 -11.74 3.57 12.16
N LYS A 48 -11.58 2.39 11.54
CA LYS A 48 -10.47 1.46 11.80
C LYS A 48 -9.53 1.36 10.61
N TYR A 49 -8.29 0.99 10.88
CA TYR A 49 -7.25 0.76 9.88
C TYR A 49 -6.97 -0.73 9.73
N PHE A 50 -6.77 -1.19 8.50
CA PHE A 50 -6.54 -2.59 8.17
C PHE A 50 -5.28 -2.77 7.33
N VAL A 51 -4.53 -3.84 7.62
CA VAL A 51 -3.38 -4.30 6.86
C VAL A 51 -3.52 -5.80 6.65
N ASP A 52 -3.38 -6.25 5.40
CA ASP A 52 -3.53 -7.65 5.02
C ASP A 52 -4.81 -8.29 5.60
N ASN A 53 -5.93 -7.56 5.49
CA ASN A 53 -7.28 -7.93 5.96
C ASN A 53 -7.47 -7.99 7.49
N ASN A 54 -6.48 -7.57 8.28
CA ASN A 54 -6.53 -7.59 9.73
C ASN A 54 -6.53 -6.16 10.30
N LEU A 55 -7.16 -5.98 11.46
CA LEU A 55 -7.06 -4.72 12.20
C LEU A 55 -5.61 -4.44 12.55
N SER A 56 -5.18 -3.21 12.29
CA SER A 56 -3.82 -2.78 12.54
C SER A 56 -3.78 -1.38 13.12
N GLU A 57 -2.67 -1.09 13.77
CA GLU A 57 -2.37 0.18 14.37
C GLU A 57 -1.72 1.12 13.35
N THR A 58 -2.24 2.34 13.24
CA THR A 58 -1.62 3.38 12.41
C THR A 58 -0.35 3.91 13.07
N TYR A 59 0.44 4.70 12.34
CA TYR A 59 1.50 5.50 12.96
C TYR A 59 0.92 6.59 13.87
N SER A 60 1.75 7.17 14.74
CA SER A 60 1.33 8.22 15.69
C SER A 60 0.60 9.38 15.01
N HIS A 61 1.09 9.81 13.84
CA HIS A 61 0.51 10.91 13.07
C HIS A 61 -0.85 10.53 12.47
N GLY A 62 -1.07 9.24 12.18
CA GLY A 62 -2.36 8.73 11.71
C GLY A 62 -3.44 8.65 12.81
N ARG A 63 -3.13 9.10 14.04
CA ARG A 63 -4.06 9.24 15.16
C ARG A 63 -4.13 10.67 15.70
N ASP A 64 -3.39 11.60 15.11
CA ASP A 64 -3.38 13.00 15.52
C ASP A 64 -4.59 13.71 14.90
N MET A 65 -5.60 13.94 15.73
CA MET A 65 -6.85 14.59 15.32
C MET A 65 -6.66 16.09 15.02
N ASP A 66 -5.70 16.75 15.66
CA ASP A 66 -5.41 18.16 15.40
C ASP A 66 -4.74 18.31 14.03
N LEU A 67 -3.83 17.40 13.69
CA LEU A 67 -3.22 17.33 12.37
C LEU A 67 -4.26 16.99 11.29
N ALA A 68 -5.14 16.02 11.56
CA ALA A 68 -6.21 15.65 10.63
C ALA A 68 -7.12 16.85 10.31
N LYS A 69 -7.49 17.64 11.33
CA LYS A 69 -8.28 18.85 11.15
C LYS A 69 -7.55 19.92 10.32
N LYS A 70 -6.28 20.20 10.63
CA LYS A 70 -5.47 21.15 9.85
C LYS A 70 -5.37 20.74 8.38
N LEU A 71 -5.17 19.45 8.12
CA LEU A 71 -5.09 18.90 6.76
C LEU A 71 -6.41 19.04 6.00
N TRP A 72 -7.53 18.81 6.68
CA TRP A 72 -8.86 19.00 6.11
C TRP A 72 -9.10 20.46 5.70
N ASP A 73 -8.89 21.40 6.63
CA ASP A 73 -9.12 22.83 6.39
C ASP A 73 -8.23 23.36 5.25
N PHE A 74 -6.97 22.92 5.21
CA PHE A 74 -6.04 23.24 4.11
C PHE A 74 -6.52 22.68 2.76
N SER A 75 -7.01 21.44 2.74
CA SER A 75 -7.46 20.80 1.49
C SER A 75 -8.71 21.45 0.93
N MET A 76 -9.66 21.83 1.79
CA MET A 76 -10.85 22.58 1.37
C MET A 76 -10.47 23.93 0.77
N ASN A 77 -9.56 24.67 1.40
CA ASN A 77 -9.07 25.95 0.86
C ASN A 77 -8.38 25.81 -0.52
N LEU A 78 -7.81 24.65 -0.84
CA LEU A 78 -7.20 24.39 -2.16
C LEU A 78 -8.21 24.06 -3.25
N THR A 79 -9.37 23.49 -2.90
CA THR A 79 -10.34 22.97 -3.86
C THR A 79 -11.60 23.82 -4.02
N GLU A 80 -11.85 24.74 -3.08
CA GLU A 80 -12.94 25.72 -3.08
C GLU A 80 -12.47 27.10 -3.58
#